data_AF-A0AAD6IU75-F1
#
_entry.id   AF-A0AAD6IU75-F1
#
_cell.length_a   1.000
_cell.length_b   1.000
_cell.length_c   1.000
_cell.angle_alpha   90.00
_cell.angle_beta   90.00
_cell.angle_gamma   90.00
#
_symmetry.space_group_name_H-M   'P 1'
#
loop_
_entity.id
_entity.type
_entity.pdbx_description
1 polymer ?
#
loop_
_entity_poly.entity_id
_entity_poly.type
_entity_poly.pdbx_seq_one_letter_code
_entity_poly.pdbx_strand_id
1 'polypeptide(L)'
;MKIAIKRQQTRLGTRSQFISMAKDRQKRVADELRGEIDQSSKGIKELCGFDIRLAMDDDEFADWCESEEGHAVFSRGEISGRDGLCMRKKCEKHKYWLRIAMEDIELEERLVNEGATMVLAEENGQRERQDVKSLMESQRLK
;
A
#
# COMPACT_ATOMS: atom_id res chain seq x y z
N MET A 1 -21.33 -2.88 1.17
CA MET A 1 -20.18 -3.61 0.57
C MET A 1 -19.30 -2.73 -0.32
N LYS A 2 -19.82 -1.94 -1.28
CA LYS A 2 -19.02 -0.98 -2.08
C LYS A 2 -18.10 -0.05 -1.27
N ILE A 3 -18.61 0.51 -0.17
CA ILE A 3 -17.83 1.41 0.69
C ILE A 3 -16.60 0.68 1.28
N ALA A 4 -16.77 -0.58 1.68
CA ALA A 4 -15.68 -1.39 2.22
C ALA A 4 -14.62 -1.72 1.16
N ILE A 5 -15.04 -2.12 -0.05
CA ILE A 5 -14.14 -2.34 -1.20
C ILE A 5 -13.36 -1.06 -1.49
N LYS A 6 -14.04 0.10 -1.56
CA LYS A 6 -13.38 1.38 -1.82
C LYS A 6 -12.38 1.75 -0.73
N ARG A 7 -12.72 1.52 0.55
CA ARG A 7 -11.80 1.73 1.68
C ARG A 7 -10.54 0.86 1.55
N GLN A 8 -10.71 -0.41 1.16
CA GLN A 8 -9.59 -1.33 0.94
C GLN A 8 -8.70 -0.88 -0.23
N GLN A 9 -9.29 -0.47 -1.36
CA GLN A 9 -8.54 0.08 -2.51
C GLN A 9 -7.72 1.31 -2.13
N THR A 10 -8.32 2.25 -1.37
CA THR A 10 -7.59 3.43 -0.89
C THR A 10 -6.40 3.03 -0.01
N ARG A 11 -6.62 2.12 0.94
CA ARG A 11 -5.56 1.66 1.84
C ARG A 11 -4.41 0.98 1.10
N LEU A 12 -4.72 0.13 0.12
CA LEU A 12 -3.71 -0.52 -0.73
C LEU A 12 -2.90 0.49 -1.53
N GLY A 13 -3.56 1.50 -2.11
CA GLY A 13 -2.88 2.59 -2.79
C GLY A 13 -1.91 3.33 -1.87
N THR A 14 -2.34 3.67 -0.66
CA THR A 14 -1.50 4.34 0.35
C THR A 14 -0.31 3.48 0.77
N ARG A 15 -0.52 2.17 1.02
CA ARG A 15 0.56 1.23 1.35
C ARG A 15 1.57 1.06 0.21
N SER A 16 1.09 0.92 -1.02
CA SER A 16 1.94 0.80 -2.21
C SER A 16 2.81 2.05 -2.42
N GLN A 17 2.23 3.23 -2.24
CA GLN A 17 2.97 4.50 -2.25
C GLN A 17 4.04 4.53 -1.15
N PHE A 18 3.69 4.10 0.06
CA PHE A 18 4.64 4.06 1.17
C PHE A 18 5.80 3.08 0.95
N ILE A 19 5.55 1.89 0.41
CA ILE A 19 6.59 0.91 0.06
C ILE A 19 7.58 1.51 -0.94
N SER A 20 7.07 2.25 -1.94
CA SER A 20 7.90 2.95 -2.91
C SER A 20 8.79 3.99 -2.24
N MET A 21 8.23 4.82 -1.36
CA MET A 21 8.99 5.80 -0.59
C MET A 21 10.04 5.15 0.33
N ALA A 22 9.73 4.02 0.96
CA ALA A 22 10.65 3.27 1.82
C ALA A 22 11.84 2.70 1.03
N LYS A 23 11.58 2.19 -0.19
CA LYS A 23 12.62 1.73 -1.11
C LYS A 23 13.53 2.87 -1.57
N ASP A 24 12.96 4.02 -1.89
CA ASP A 24 13.74 5.21 -2.28
C ASP A 24 14.57 5.73 -1.11
N ARG A 25 14.01 5.73 0.10
CA ARG A 25 14.73 6.04 1.34
C ARG A 25 15.91 5.09 1.57
N GLN A 26 15.72 3.78 1.41
CA GLN A 26 16.81 2.80 1.49
C GLN A 26 17.94 3.16 0.53
N LYS A 27 17.61 3.47 -0.72
CA LYS A 27 18.59 3.82 -1.75
C LYS A 27 19.35 5.09 -1.37
N ARG A 28 18.64 6.16 -1.01
CA ARG A 28 19.22 7.45 -0.61
C ARG A 28 20.18 7.27 0.57
N VAL A 29 19.75 6.61 1.65
CA VAL A 29 20.61 6.39 2.83
C VAL A 29 21.80 5.49 2.50
N ALA A 30 21.62 4.49 1.63
CA ALA A 30 22.75 3.67 1.17
C ALA A 30 23.78 4.47 0.36
N ASP A 31 23.35 5.48 -0.40
CA ASP A 31 24.23 6.40 -1.13
C ASP A 31 24.93 7.40 -0.20
N GLU A 32 24.23 7.95 0.80
CA GLU A 32 24.83 8.79 1.85
C GLU A 32 25.97 8.05 2.58
N LEU A 33 25.70 6.82 3.05
CA LEU A 33 26.68 5.98 3.73
C LEU A 33 27.86 5.57 2.82
N ARG A 34 27.69 5.59 1.49
CA ARG A 34 28.80 5.43 0.54
C ARG A 34 29.71 6.64 0.49
N GLY A 35 29.15 7.85 0.58
CA GLY A 35 29.92 9.10 0.55
C GLY A 35 30.70 9.35 1.85
N GLU A 36 30.19 8.87 2.98
CA GLU A 36 30.82 9.01 4.30
C GLU A 36 32.06 8.11 4.49
N ILE A 37 32.17 6.99 3.77
CA ILE A 37 33.26 6.02 3.90
C ILE A 37 34.10 6.06 2.62
N ASP A 38 35.38 6.39 2.77
CA ASP A 38 36.37 6.50 1.69
C ASP A 38 36.24 5.37 0.63
N GLN A 39 36.34 5.74 -0.64
CA GLN A 39 35.74 5.14 -1.85
C GLN A 39 36.15 3.68 -2.21
N SER A 40 36.73 2.91 -1.28
CA SER A 40 37.38 1.62 -1.57
C SER A 40 36.51 0.37 -1.39
N SER A 41 35.32 0.46 -0.80
CA SER A 41 34.58 -0.76 -0.42
C SER A 41 33.37 -1.03 -1.33
N LYS A 42 33.59 -1.91 -2.31
CA LYS A 42 32.65 -2.56 -3.25
C LYS A 42 31.44 -3.29 -2.61
N GLY A 43 31.09 -3.01 -1.35
CA GLY A 43 30.17 -3.78 -0.50
C GLY A 43 29.06 -3.00 0.21
N ILE A 44 28.78 -1.73 -0.14
CA ILE A 44 27.69 -0.95 0.50
C ILE A 44 26.30 -1.24 -0.14
N LYS A 45 26.22 -2.16 -1.11
CA LYS A 45 24.94 -2.64 -1.69
C LYS A 45 24.07 -3.49 -0.73
N GLU A 46 24.34 -3.46 0.58
CA GLU A 46 23.80 -4.42 1.54
C GLU A 46 23.01 -3.77 2.68
N LEU A 47 22.76 -2.46 2.63
CA LEU A 47 21.89 -1.80 3.60
C LEU A 47 20.49 -2.43 3.56
N CYS A 48 20.03 -2.93 4.69
CA CYS A 48 18.72 -3.58 4.81
C CYS A 48 17.58 -2.65 4.38
N GLY A 49 17.48 -1.46 4.99
CA GLY A 49 16.50 -0.45 4.59
C GLY A 49 15.05 -0.76 4.93
N PHE A 50 14.78 -1.80 5.70
CA PHE A 50 13.44 -2.06 6.21
C PHE A 50 12.96 -0.91 7.10
N ASP A 51 11.77 -0.39 6.82
CA ASP A 51 11.12 0.62 7.64
C ASP A 51 10.12 -0.05 8.60
N ILE A 52 10.23 0.24 9.90
CA ILE A 52 9.41 -0.38 10.94
C ILE A 52 7.90 -0.18 10.71
N ARG A 53 7.50 0.89 10.02
CA ARG A 53 6.08 1.16 9.70
C ARG A 53 5.48 0.16 8.72
N LEU A 54 6.31 -0.58 7.98
CA LEU A 54 5.82 -1.69 7.14
C LEU A 54 5.25 -2.85 7.97
N ALA A 55 5.62 -2.96 9.25
CA ALA A 55 5.10 -3.98 10.16
C ALA A 55 3.87 -3.52 10.96
N MET A 56 3.44 -2.26 10.83
CA MET A 56 2.17 -1.81 11.42
C MET A 56 1.01 -2.58 10.81
N ASP A 57 -0.07 -2.75 11.57
CA ASP A 57 -1.32 -3.24 10.99
C ASP A 57 -2.06 -2.13 10.21
N ASP A 58 -3.25 -2.45 9.71
CA ASP A 58 -4.06 -1.53 8.91
C ASP A 58 -4.53 -0.30 9.69
N ASP A 59 -4.90 -0.47 10.95
CA ASP A 59 -5.47 0.59 11.77
C ASP A 59 -4.35 1.47 12.34
N GLU A 60 -3.26 0.87 12.83
CA GLU A 60 -2.05 1.59 13.27
C GLU A 60 -1.46 2.43 12.15
N PHE A 61 -1.38 1.88 10.93
CA PHE A 61 -0.85 2.60 9.79
C PHE A 61 -1.79 3.73 9.35
N ALA A 62 -3.11 3.52 9.42
CA ALA A 62 -4.09 4.58 9.14
C ALA A 62 -3.97 5.74 10.13
N ASP A 63 -3.90 5.44 11.43
CA ASP A 63 -3.70 6.44 12.48
C ASP A 63 -2.37 7.20 12.28
N TRP A 64 -1.30 6.50 11.90
CA TRP A 64 -0.04 7.16 11.57
C TRP A 64 -0.15 8.05 10.33
N CYS A 65 -0.87 7.63 9.29
CA CYS A 65 -1.10 8.46 8.11
C CYS A 65 -1.84 9.76 8.45
N GLU A 66 -2.73 9.72 9.46
CA GLU A 66 -3.46 10.89 9.97
C GLU A 66 -2.64 11.78 10.91
N SER A 67 -1.49 11.31 11.38
CA SER A 67 -0.56 12.13 12.17
C SER A 67 0.08 13.25 11.34
N GLU A 68 0.64 14.27 12.01
CA GLU A 68 1.40 15.33 11.33
C GLU A 68 2.59 14.77 10.54
N GLU A 69 3.25 13.72 11.07
CA GLU A 69 4.37 13.06 10.39
C GLU A 69 3.92 12.39 9.10
N GLY A 70 2.86 11.57 9.18
CA GLY A 70 2.30 10.86 8.03
C GLY A 70 1.87 11.82 6.92
N HIS A 71 1.09 12.84 7.26
CA HIS A 71 0.69 13.89 6.32
C HIS A 71 1.89 14.55 5.63
N ALA A 72 2.93 14.87 6.40
CA ALA A 72 4.12 15.52 5.86
C ALA A 72 4.90 14.59 4.92
N VAL A 73 4.99 13.29 5.24
CA VAL A 73 5.62 12.27 4.38
C VAL A 73 4.87 12.13 3.05
N PHE A 74 3.55 11.94 3.08
CA PHE A 74 2.76 11.77 1.86
C PHE A 74 2.66 13.06 1.03
N SER A 75 2.62 14.23 1.68
CA SER A 75 2.62 15.52 0.99
C SER A 75 3.93 15.79 0.26
N ARG A 76 5.08 15.44 0.87
CA ARG A 76 6.40 15.57 0.22
C ARG A 76 6.70 14.44 -0.78
N GLY A 77 6.05 13.29 -0.61
CA GLY A 77 6.40 12.07 -1.33
C GLY A 77 7.75 11.49 -0.90
N GLU A 78 8.20 11.80 0.31
CA GLU A 78 9.51 11.35 0.81
C GLU A 78 9.48 11.12 2.33
N ILE A 79 10.10 10.02 2.74
CA ILE A 79 10.43 9.75 4.15
C ILE A 79 11.82 10.33 4.45
N SER A 80 11.87 11.39 5.25
CA SER A 80 13.13 12.05 5.64
C SER A 80 13.87 11.28 6.74
N GLY A 81 15.17 11.57 6.90
CA GLY A 81 15.98 11.04 7.99
C GLY A 81 16.18 9.52 7.99
N ARG A 82 16.65 8.98 9.12
CA ARG A 82 16.99 7.55 9.32
C ARG A 82 16.15 6.86 10.41
N ASP A 83 15.22 7.57 11.04
CA ASP A 83 14.35 7.04 12.10
C ASP A 83 13.43 5.91 11.61
N GLY A 84 13.37 4.82 12.38
CA GLY A 84 12.61 3.62 11.99
C GLY A 84 13.24 2.79 10.86
N LEU A 85 14.39 3.21 10.29
CA LEU A 85 15.09 2.48 9.23
C LEU A 85 16.08 1.45 9.80
N CYS A 86 16.02 0.22 9.29
CA CYS A 86 17.00 -0.80 9.61
C CYS A 86 18.33 -0.53 8.87
N MET A 87 19.33 -0.03 9.60
CA MET A 87 20.66 0.29 9.04
C MET A 87 21.64 -0.89 8.98
N ARG A 88 21.20 -2.11 9.32
CA ARG A 88 22.07 -3.29 9.32
C ARG A 88 22.44 -3.70 7.90
N LYS A 89 23.71 -4.09 7.70
CA LYS A 89 24.15 -4.75 6.47
C LYS A 89 23.75 -6.23 6.49
N LYS A 90 23.26 -6.78 5.38
CA LYS A 90 22.82 -8.19 5.26
C LYS A 90 21.90 -8.65 6.41
N CYS A 91 20.88 -7.85 6.73
CA CYS A 91 19.96 -8.21 7.80
C CYS A 91 19.13 -9.44 7.41
N GLU A 92 19.41 -10.60 8.02
CA GLU A 92 18.64 -11.83 7.74
C GLU A 92 17.17 -11.72 8.16
N LYS A 93 16.86 -10.92 9.20
CA LYS A 93 15.47 -10.74 9.67
C LYS A 93 14.55 -10.11 8.62
N HIS A 94 15.08 -9.24 7.77
CA HIS A 94 14.30 -8.50 6.78
C HIS A 94 14.84 -8.72 5.37
N LYS A 95 15.52 -9.84 5.12
CA LYS A 95 16.23 -10.10 3.86
C LYS A 95 15.36 -9.96 2.60
N TYR A 96 14.07 -10.27 2.73
CA TYR A 96 13.12 -10.27 1.63
C TYR A 96 12.00 -9.24 1.82
N TRP A 97 12.17 -8.24 2.70
CA TRP A 97 11.09 -7.33 3.09
C TRP A 97 10.39 -6.68 1.90
N LEU A 98 11.15 -6.21 0.91
CA LEU A 98 10.58 -5.52 -0.25
C LEU A 98 9.77 -6.48 -1.12
N ARG A 99 10.30 -7.70 -1.33
CA ARG A 99 9.62 -8.72 -2.12
C ARG A 99 8.32 -9.16 -1.43
N ILE A 100 8.38 -9.44 -0.14
CA ILE A 100 7.20 -9.82 0.66
C ILE A 100 6.15 -8.71 0.60
N ALA A 101 6.53 -7.46 0.88
CA ALA A 101 5.61 -6.34 0.86
C ALA A 101 4.96 -6.10 -0.52
N MET A 102 5.70 -6.31 -1.62
CA MET A 102 5.14 -6.22 -2.97
C MET A 102 4.20 -7.39 -3.27
N GLU A 103 4.59 -8.63 -2.94
CA GLU A 103 3.76 -9.83 -3.13
C GLU A 103 2.45 -9.74 -2.32
N ASP A 104 2.50 -9.20 -1.09
CA ASP A 104 1.31 -8.98 -0.24
C ASP A 104 0.35 -7.97 -0.88
N ILE A 105 0.86 -6.84 -1.38
CA ILE A 105 0.03 -5.84 -2.08
C ILE A 105 -0.60 -6.42 -3.34
N GLU A 106 0.17 -7.14 -4.16
CA GLU A 106 -0.35 -7.77 -5.38
C GLU A 106 -1.43 -8.81 -5.08
N LEU A 107 -1.29 -9.56 -3.99
CA LEU A 107 -2.30 -10.52 -3.54
C LEU A 107 -3.56 -9.80 -3.07
N GLU A 108 -3.44 -8.80 -2.20
CA GLU A 108 -4.58 -8.06 -1.69
C GLU A 108 -5.31 -7.31 -2.80
N GLU A 109 -4.60 -6.67 -3.72
CA GLU A 109 -5.20 -6.00 -4.89
C GLU A 109 -6.05 -6.98 -5.72
N ARG A 110 -5.55 -8.19 -5.94
CA ARG A 110 -6.29 -9.23 -6.66
C ARG A 110 -7.59 -9.59 -5.94
N LEU A 111 -7.52 -9.85 -4.64
CA LEU A 111 -8.67 -10.22 -3.82
C LEU A 111 -9.72 -9.09 -3.79
N VAL A 112 -9.27 -7.85 -3.65
CA VAL A 112 -10.15 -6.67 -3.65
C VAL A 112 -10.83 -6.49 -5.02
N ASN A 113 -10.11 -6.71 -6.11
CA ASN A 113 -10.66 -6.60 -7.47
C ASN A 113 -11.66 -7.73 -7.80
N GLU A 114 -11.40 -8.94 -7.35
CA GLU A 114 -12.35 -10.05 -7.44
C GLU A 114 -13.63 -9.74 -6.65
N GLY A 115 -13.50 -9.27 -5.41
CA GLY A 115 -14.62 -8.84 -4.59
C GLY A 115 -15.40 -7.67 -5.20
N ALA A 116 -14.71 -6.70 -5.82
CA ALA A 116 -15.35 -5.58 -6.51
C ALA A 116 -16.21 -6.05 -7.69
N THR A 117 -15.69 -6.99 -8.48
CA THR A 117 -16.41 -7.59 -9.61
C THR A 117 -17.72 -8.25 -9.15
N MET A 118 -17.67 -9.02 -8.06
CA MET A 118 -18.85 -9.68 -7.50
C MET A 118 -19.93 -8.68 -7.06
N VAL A 119 -19.53 -7.63 -6.34
CA VAL A 119 -20.46 -6.59 -5.86
C VAL A 119 -21.13 -5.87 -7.04
N LEU A 120 -20.38 -5.55 -8.09
CA LEU A 120 -20.93 -4.91 -9.29
C LEU A 120 -21.92 -5.81 -10.02
N ALA A 121 -21.61 -7.11 -10.15
CA ALA A 121 -22.51 -8.08 -10.77
C ALA A 121 -23.83 -8.21 -9.99
N GLU A 122 -23.76 -8.27 -8.66
CA GLU A 122 -24.95 -8.34 -7.81
C GLU A 122 -25.86 -7.13 -7.98
N GLU A 123 -25.29 -5.92 -7.95
CA GLU A 123 -26.05 -4.67 -8.11
C GLU A 123 -26.66 -4.52 -9.49
N ASN A 124 -25.95 -4.92 -10.54
CA ASN A 124 -26.48 -4.94 -11.90
C ASN A 124 -27.69 -5.87 -11.98
N GLY A 125 -27.60 -7.07 -11.40
CA GLY A 125 -28.73 -7.99 -11.33
C GLY A 125 -29.90 -7.44 -10.51
N GLN A 126 -29.64 -6.70 -9.43
CA GLN A 126 -30.71 -6.03 -8.68
C GLN A 126 -31.40 -4.95 -9.52
N ARG A 127 -30.63 -4.13 -10.24
CA ARG A 127 -31.15 -3.08 -11.12
C ARG A 127 -32.02 -3.65 -12.24
N GLU A 128 -31.52 -4.66 -12.95
CA GLU A 128 -32.27 -5.35 -14.02
C GLU A 128 -33.60 -5.92 -13.51
N ARG A 129 -33.60 -6.54 -12.32
CA ARG A 129 -34.83 -7.05 -11.69
C ARG A 129 -35.83 -5.93 -11.36
N GLN A 130 -35.34 -4.78 -10.89
CA GLN A 130 -36.17 -3.61 -10.62
C GLN A 130 -36.76 -3.03 -11.89
N ASP A 131 -35.97 -2.94 -12.97
CA ASP A 131 -36.41 -2.43 -14.27
C ASP A 131 -37.51 -3.32 -14.85
N VAL A 132 -37.33 -4.65 -14.83
CA VAL A 132 -38.37 -5.60 -15.27
C VAL A 132 -39.64 -5.46 -14.45
N LYS A 133 -39.52 -5.35 -13.12
CA LYS A 133 -40.69 -5.18 -12.24
C LYS A 133 -41.44 -3.88 -12.55
N SER A 134 -40.72 -2.77 -12.69
CA SER A 134 -41.28 -1.46 -13.03
C SER A 134 -42.02 -1.49 -14.37
N LEU A 135 -41.43 -2.12 -15.39
CA LEU A 135 -42.07 -2.33 -16.68
C LEU A 135 -43.38 -3.12 -16.57
N MET A 136 -43.37 -4.26 -15.86
CA MET A 136 -44.56 -5.10 -15.67
C MET A 136 -45.67 -4.36 -14.90
N GLU A 137 -45.32 -3.59 -13.88
CA GLU A 137 -46.27 -2.78 -13.11
C GLU A 137 -46.89 -1.66 -13.95
N SER A 138 -46.07 -0.98 -14.77
CA SER A 138 -46.55 0.05 -15.69
C SER A 138 -47.50 -0.48 -16.77
N GLN A 139 -47.32 -1.74 -17.19
CA GLN A 139 -48.23 -2.40 -18.14
C GLN A 139 -49.55 -2.80 -17.48
N ARG A 140 -49.54 -3.15 -16.19
CA ARG A 140 -50.74 -3.53 -15.43
C ARG A 140 -51.66 -2.34 -15.10
N LEU A 141 -51.10 -1.13 -15.04
CA LEU A 141 -51.81 0.11 -14.74
C LEU A 141 -52.41 0.80 -15.97
N LYS A 142 -52.17 0.26 -17.17
CA LYS A 142 -52.78 0.69 -18.45
C LYS A 142 -53.95 -0.21 -18.79
#